data_AF-W9GZK1-F1
#
_entry.id   AF-W9GZK1-F1
#
_cell.length_a   1.000
_cell.length_b   1.000
_cell.length_c   1.000
_cell.angle_alpha   90.00
_cell.angle_beta   90.00
_cell.angle_gamma   90.00
#
_symmetry.space_group_name_H-M   'P 1'
#
loop_
_entity.id
_entity.type
_entity.pdbx_description
1 polymer ?
#
loop_
_entity_poly.entity_id
_entity_poly.type
_entity_poly.pdbx_seq_one_letter_code
_entity_poly.pdbx_strand_id
1 'polypeptide(L)'
;MVEDETLVAMDLEDMLLSAGCEVIGPVAKVARGLALARSEPLDGAILDINVAGELVYPIAEVLSGRGIALVFASGYDRGLSVPAHLADYPRIRKPYTIQDIERSLAGFAGTS
;
A
#
# COMPACT_ATOMS: atom_id res chain seq x y z
N MET A 1 -2.04 3.30 4.93
CA MET A 1 -2.53 2.80 3.62
C MET A 1 -2.95 3.95 2.72
N VAL A 2 -2.91 3.75 1.40
CA VAL A 2 -3.38 4.70 0.38
C VAL A 2 -4.40 4.00 -0.50
N GLU A 3 -5.64 4.50 -0.48
CA GLU A 3 -6.82 3.90 -1.13
C GLU A 3 -7.89 4.99 -1.25
N ASP A 4 -8.51 5.15 -2.41
CA ASP A 4 -9.57 6.14 -2.67
C ASP A 4 -10.97 5.53 -2.68
N GLU A 5 -11.11 4.23 -2.92
CA GLU A 5 -12.40 3.56 -2.84
C GLU A 5 -12.81 3.35 -1.38
N THR A 6 -13.77 4.12 -0.88
CA THR A 6 -14.18 4.12 0.54
C THR A 6 -14.48 2.71 1.09
N LEU A 7 -15.25 1.89 0.38
CA LEU A 7 -15.61 0.54 0.84
C LEU A 7 -14.37 -0.35 0.94
N VAL A 8 -13.48 -0.27 -0.05
CA VAL A 8 -12.26 -1.05 -0.11
C VAL A 8 -11.27 -0.63 0.97
N ALA A 9 -11.21 0.67 1.26
CA ALA A 9 -10.42 1.25 2.34
C ALA A 9 -10.91 0.76 3.71
N MET A 10 -12.22 0.77 3.94
CA MET A 10 -12.83 0.29 5.19
C MET A 10 -12.57 -1.20 5.39
N ASP A 11 -12.79 -2.02 4.35
CA ASP A 11 -12.54 -3.46 4.43
C ASP A 11 -11.06 -3.75 4.72
N LEU A 12 -10.14 -3.02 4.09
CA LEU A 12 -8.71 -3.15 4.33
C LEU A 12 -8.32 -2.71 5.74
N GLU A 13 -8.89 -1.62 6.23
CA GLU A 13 -8.67 -1.12 7.58
C GLU A 13 -9.11 -2.15 8.63
N ASP A 14 -10.31 -2.70 8.49
CA ASP A 14 -10.82 -3.75 9.38
C ASP A 14 -9.93 -5.00 9.38
N MET A 15 -9.43 -5.41 8.21
CA MET A 15 -8.51 -6.55 8.10
C MET A 15 -7.15 -6.28 8.77
N LEU A 16 -6.59 -5.09 8.58
CA LEU A 16 -5.31 -4.70 9.20
C LEU A 16 -5.45 -4.56 10.72
N LEU A 17 -6.53 -3.95 11.20
CA LEU A 17 -6.82 -3.84 12.63
C LEU A 17 -7.01 -5.23 13.26
N SER A 18 -7.72 -6.14 12.57
CA SER A 18 -7.90 -7.53 13.01
C SER A 18 -6.58 -8.31 13.07
N ALA A 19 -5.62 -7.97 12.22
CA ALA A 19 -4.26 -8.52 12.24
C ALA A 19 -3.36 -7.87 13.31
N GLY A 20 -3.87 -6.90 14.08
CA GLY A 20 -3.16 -6.22 15.16
C GLY A 20 -2.27 -5.05 14.69
N CYS A 21 -2.45 -4.56 13.45
CA CYS A 21 -1.72 -3.41 12.94
C CYS A 21 -2.35 -2.08 13.40
N GLU A 22 -1.51 -1.07 13.58
CA GLU A 22 -1.95 0.32 13.64
C GLU A 22 -2.00 0.91 12.22
N VAL A 23 -3.14 1.49 11.84
CA VAL A 23 -3.36 1.98 10.48
C VAL A 23 -3.18 3.50 10.44
N ILE A 24 -2.19 3.96 9.68
CA ILE A 24 -2.06 5.38 9.30
C ILE A 24 -2.71 5.58 7.92
N GLY A 25 -3.91 6.15 7.89
CA GLY A 25 -4.78 6.27 6.71
C GLY A 25 -6.22 5.84 7.05
N PRO A 26 -7.10 5.61 6.06
CA PRO A 26 -6.86 5.62 4.61
C PRO A 26 -6.69 7.03 4.04
N VAL A 27 -5.88 7.13 2.99
CA VAL A 27 -5.65 8.39 2.27
C VAL A 27 -6.01 8.21 0.80
N ALA A 28 -6.95 9.02 0.31
CA ALA A 28 -7.47 8.97 -1.05
C ALA A 28 -6.72 9.84 -2.07
N LYS A 29 -5.55 10.39 -1.71
CA LYS A 29 -4.78 11.32 -2.55
C LYS A 29 -3.28 11.10 -2.46
N VAL A 30 -2.60 11.08 -3.60
CA VAL A 30 -1.15 10.89 -3.69
C VAL A 30 -0.40 11.92 -2.87
N ALA A 31 -0.75 13.21 -2.99
CA ALA A 31 -0.07 14.29 -2.27
C ALA A 31 -0.06 14.10 -0.74
N ARG A 32 -1.17 13.62 -0.15
CA ARG A 32 -1.26 13.38 1.28
C ARG A 32 -0.54 12.10 1.68
N GLY A 33 -0.63 11.05 0.87
CA GLY A 33 0.12 9.80 1.08
C GLY A 33 1.63 10.04 1.02
N LEU A 34 2.10 10.89 0.10
CA LEU A 34 3.49 11.28 -0.03
C LEU A 34 3.99 12.06 1.20
N ALA A 35 3.17 12.94 1.77
CA ALA A 35 3.53 13.65 2.99
C ALA A 35 3.74 12.68 4.16
N LEU A 36 2.81 11.75 4.37
CA LEU A 36 2.91 10.72 5.41
C LEU A 36 4.10 9.78 5.18
N ALA A 37 4.33 9.36 3.93
CA ALA A 37 5.47 8.54 3.56
C ALA A 37 6.83 9.22 3.81
N ARG A 38 6.87 10.55 4.01
CA ARG A 38 8.09 11.29 4.38
C ARG A 38 8.22 11.51 5.88
N SER A 39 7.11 11.72 6.59
CA SER A 39 7.12 12.14 8.01
C SER A 39 6.94 11.00 8.99
N GLU A 40 6.14 9.99 8.66
CA GLU A 40 5.70 8.99 9.63
C GLU A 40 6.70 7.83 9.76
N PRO A 41 6.88 7.28 10.97
CA PRO A 41 7.64 6.05 11.19
C PRO A 41 6.74 4.85 10.85
N LEU A 42 6.75 4.43 9.58
CA LEU A 42 5.94 3.32 9.08
C LEU A 42 6.78 2.04 9.03
N ASP A 43 6.22 0.91 9.49
CA ASP A 43 6.81 -0.42 9.31
C ASP A 43 6.55 -0.96 7.89
N GLY A 44 5.42 -0.57 7.31
CA GLY A 44 5.10 -0.91 5.95
C GLY A 44 3.94 -0.10 5.38
N ALA A 45 3.67 -0.26 4.09
CA ALA A 45 2.56 0.39 3.42
C ALA A 45 1.85 -0.51 2.42
N ILE A 46 0.53 -0.40 2.37
CA ILE A 46 -0.30 -0.93 1.28
C ILE A 46 -0.77 0.27 0.46
N LEU A 47 -0.49 0.24 -0.84
CA LEU A 47 -0.74 1.33 -1.78
C LEU A 47 -1.60 0.84 -2.94
N ASP A 48 -2.78 1.41 -3.18
CA ASP A 48 -3.44 1.22 -4.48
C ASP A 48 -2.60 1.88 -5.58
N ILE A 49 -2.27 1.14 -6.64
CA ILE A 49 -1.51 1.65 -7.79
C ILE A 49 -2.11 2.95 -8.35
N ASN A 50 -3.43 3.05 -8.41
CA ASN A 50 -4.12 4.21 -8.96
C ASN A 50 -5.16 4.71 -7.95
N VAL A 51 -4.92 5.90 -7.41
CA VAL A 51 -5.88 6.58 -6.54
C VAL A 51 -6.37 7.86 -7.20
N ALA A 52 -7.68 7.98 -7.40
CA ALA A 52 -8.31 9.14 -8.02
C ALA A 52 -7.72 9.54 -9.40
N GLY A 53 -7.17 8.58 -10.16
CA GLY A 53 -6.53 8.82 -11.46
C GLY A 53 -5.03 9.16 -11.39
N GLU A 54 -4.44 9.16 -10.19
CA GLU A 54 -3.02 9.43 -9.98
C GLU A 54 -2.26 8.16 -9.57
N LEU A 55 -1.08 7.96 -10.15
CA LEU A 55 -0.23 6.82 -9.85
C LEU A 55 0.56 7.05 -8.56
N VAL A 56 0.48 6.10 -7.63
CA VAL A 56 1.16 6.19 -6.31
C VAL A 56 2.66 5.93 -6.35
N TYR A 57 3.26 5.74 -7.53
CA TYR A 57 4.70 5.44 -7.65
C TYR A 57 5.62 6.42 -6.92
N PRO A 58 5.37 7.75 -6.88
CA PRO A 58 6.19 8.67 -6.09
C PRO A 58 6.18 8.36 -4.59
N ILE A 59 5.09 7.78 -4.06
CA ILE A 59 5.01 7.33 -2.67
C ILE A 59 5.88 6.08 -2.50
N ALA A 60 5.76 5.13 -3.42
CA ALA A 60 6.54 3.90 -3.38
C ALA A 60 8.05 4.17 -3.46
N GLU A 61 8.48 5.12 -4.29
CA GLU A 61 9.88 5.56 -4.38
C GLU A 61 10.39 6.13 -3.05
N VAL A 62 9.60 6.97 -2.37
CA VAL A 62 9.98 7.51 -1.07
C VAL A 62 10.09 6.41 -0.02
N LEU A 63 9.12 5.50 0.04
CA LEU A 63 9.13 4.40 1.01
C LEU A 63 10.30 3.45 0.76
N SER A 64 10.55 3.10 -0.50
CA SER A 64 11.71 2.30 -0.94
C SER A 64 13.03 2.95 -0.53
N GLY A 65 13.19 4.25 -0.79
CA GLY A 65 14.38 5.01 -0.38
C GLY A 65 14.59 5.10 1.14
N ARG A 66 13.52 4.91 1.93
CA ARG A 66 13.56 4.84 3.39
C ARG A 66 13.73 3.42 3.92
N GLY A 67 13.77 2.40 3.05
CA GLY A 67 13.82 0.99 3.46
C GLY A 67 12.51 0.48 4.06
N ILE A 68 11.38 1.17 3.82
CA ILE A 68 10.06 0.78 4.31
C ILE A 68 9.46 -0.24 3.34
N ALA A 69 8.99 -1.37 3.88
CA ALA A 69 8.36 -2.41 3.09
C ALA A 69 7.04 -1.91 2.49
N LEU A 70 6.72 -2.32 1.26
CA LEU A 70 5.47 -1.92 0.62
C LEU A 70 4.87 -3.03 -0.23
N VAL A 71 3.55 -3.00 -0.35
CA VAL A 71 2.75 -3.88 -1.21
C VAL A 71 1.81 -3.03 -2.04
N PHE A 72 1.73 -3.35 -3.33
CA PHE A 72 0.75 -2.73 -4.22
C PHE A 72 -0.57 -3.47 -4.19
N ALA A 73 -1.66 -2.76 -3.92
CA ALA A 73 -3.02 -3.24 -4.15
C ALA A 73 -3.48 -2.78 -5.54
N SER A 74 -4.13 -3.63 -6.33
CA SER A 74 -4.71 -3.20 -7.60
C SER A 74 -5.85 -4.09 -8.04
N GLY A 75 -6.96 -3.51 -8.48
CA GLY A 75 -8.08 -4.23 -9.10
C GLY A 75 -7.95 -4.41 -10.60
N TYR A 76 -7.27 -3.48 -11.29
CA TYR A 76 -7.16 -3.47 -12.75
C TYR A 76 -5.82 -2.87 -13.20
N ASP A 77 -4.82 -3.73 -13.43
CA ASP A 77 -3.48 -3.31 -13.85
C ASP A 77 -3.28 -3.33 -15.38
N ARG A 78 -4.30 -3.72 -16.14
CA ARG A 78 -4.23 -3.80 -17.61
C ARG A 78 -3.95 -2.42 -18.20
N GLY A 79 -2.72 -2.24 -18.69
CA GLY A 79 -2.26 -1.03 -19.37
C GLY A 79 -1.50 -0.03 -18.49
N LEU A 80 -1.33 -0.32 -17.19
CA LEU A 80 -0.50 0.51 -16.31
C LEU A 80 0.98 0.14 -16.51
N SER A 81 1.79 1.13 -16.87
CA SER A 81 3.24 0.96 -16.94
C SER A 81 3.82 1.08 -15.54
N VAL A 82 4.06 -0.06 -14.89
CA VAL A 82 4.79 -0.11 -13.62
C VAL A 82 6.27 0.11 -13.92
N PRO A 83 6.95 1.07 -13.26
CA PRO A 83 8.39 1.24 -13.39
C PRO A 83 9.14 -0.06 -13.08
N ALA A 84 10.18 -0.39 -13.84
CA ALA A 84 10.90 -1.65 -13.69
C ALA A 84 11.43 -1.89 -12.26
N HIS A 85 11.88 -0.82 -11.59
CA HIS A 85 12.37 -0.89 -10.21
C HIS A 85 11.26 -1.12 -9.16
N LEU A 86 9.99 -0.94 -9.54
CA LEU A 86 8.82 -1.23 -8.71
C LEU A 86 8.14 -2.57 -9.09
N ALA A 87 8.59 -3.22 -10.16
CA ALA A 87 7.96 -4.43 -10.69
C ALA A 87 8.15 -5.65 -9.78
N ASP A 88 9.22 -5.67 -8.98
CA ASP A 88 9.55 -6.79 -8.09
C ASP A 88 8.86 -6.71 -6.72
N TYR A 89 8.15 -5.61 -6.41
CA TYR A 89 7.43 -5.49 -5.15
C TYR A 89 6.19 -6.39 -5.12
N PRO A 90 5.81 -6.94 -3.95
CA PRO A 90 4.61 -7.75 -3.82
C PRO A 90 3.35 -7.01 -4.28
N ARG A 91 2.44 -7.74 -4.93
CA ARG A 91 1.16 -7.21 -5.42
C ARG A 91 0.01 -8.07 -4.93
N ILE A 92 -1.01 -7.44 -4.37
CA ILE A 92 -2.29 -8.06 -4.02
C ILE A 92 -3.37 -7.57 -4.99
N ARG A 93 -4.21 -8.49 -5.44
CA ARG A 93 -5.26 -8.18 -6.42
C ARG A 93 -6.59 -8.00 -5.70
N LYS A 94 -7.33 -6.93 -6.02
CA LYS A 94 -8.71 -6.78 -5.53
C LYS A 94 -9.65 -7.79 -6.21
N PRO A 95 -10.66 -8.36 -5.51
CA PRO A 95 -10.85 -8.27 -4.05
C PRO A 95 -9.81 -9.14 -3.32
N TYR A 96 -9.18 -8.58 -2.28
CA TYR A 96 -8.21 -9.30 -1.44
C TYR A 96 -8.89 -9.85 -0.18
N THR A 97 -8.38 -10.98 0.31
CA THR A 97 -8.85 -11.66 1.52
C THR A 97 -7.96 -11.32 2.71
N ILE A 98 -8.42 -11.61 3.93
CA ILE A 98 -7.58 -11.44 5.12
C ILE A 98 -6.27 -12.24 5.03
N GLN A 99 -6.28 -13.40 4.37
CA GLN A 99 -5.07 -14.21 4.16
C GLN A 99 -4.07 -13.55 3.21
N ASP A 100 -4.53 -12.74 2.25
CA ASP A 100 -3.67 -11.95 1.37
C ASP A 100 -2.98 -10.82 2.16
N ILE A 101 -3.73 -10.21 3.10
CA ILE A 101 -3.20 -9.17 3.99
C ILE A 101 -2.19 -9.77 4.96
N GLU A 102 -2.52 -10.84 5.68
CA GLU A 102 -1.59 -11.51 6.60
C GLU A 102 -0.29 -11.95 5.92
N ARG A 103 -0.37 -12.48 4.70
CA ARG A 103 0.82 -12.83 3.90
C ARG A 103 1.65 -11.61 3.54
N SER A 104 1.00 -10.49 3.23
CA SER A 104 1.68 -9.22 2.92
C SER A 104 2.39 -8.67 4.16
N LEU A 105 1.73 -8.73 5.32
CA LEU A 105 2.29 -8.31 6.62
C LEU A 105 3.49 -9.16 7.05
N ALA A 106 3.51 -10.46 6.72
CA ALA A 106 4.67 -11.31 6.99
C ALA A 106 5.95 -10.80 6.30
N GLY A 107 5.82 -10.09 5.17
CA GLY A 107 6.93 -9.42 4.50
C GLY A 107 7.41 -8.14 5.18
N PHE A 108 6.63 -7.55 6.09
CA PHE A 108 6.99 -6.34 6.82
C PHE A 108 7.84 -6.64 8.07
N ALA A 109 7.66 -7.82 8.67
CA ALA A 109 8.37 -8.25 9.88
C ALA A 109 9.79 -8.82 9.63
N GLY A 110 10.36 -8.61 8.44
CA GLY A 110 11.53 -9.34 7.94
C GLY A 110 12.90 -8.68 8.10
N THR A 111 13.07 -7.67 8.97
CA THR A 111 14.39 -7.06 9.20
C THR A 111 14.68 -7.00 10.71
N SER A 112 15.06 -8.15 11.27
CA SER A 112 15.83 -8.25 12.53
C SER A 112 17.31 -8.38 12.22
#